data_AF-A0A243GR76-F1
#
_entry.id   AF-A0A243GR76-F1
#
_cell.length_a   1.000
_cell.length_b   1.000
_cell.length_c   1.000
_cell.angle_alpha   90.00
_cell.angle_beta   90.00
_cell.angle_gamma   90.00
#
_symmetry.space_group_name_H-M   'P 1'
#
loop_
_entity.id
_entity.type
_entity.pdbx_description
1 polymer ?
#
loop_
_entity_poly.entity_id
_entity_poly.type
_entity_poly.pdbx_seq_one_letter_code
_entity_poly.pdbx_strand_id
1 'polypeptide(L)' 'MNDNDKIENYELEGAQFIFGKMTGSNVKGMKMIVPAKGKDSTYQVVIIDDVLNKAELEKIMISFLK' A
#
# COMPACT_ATOMS: atom_id res chain seq x y z
N MET A 1 -6.22 9.08 21.31
CA MET A 1 -5.55 8.28 20.26
C MET A 1 -5.20 9.27 19.16
N ASN A 2 -3.92 9.42 18.81
CA ASN A 2 -3.53 10.31 17.72
C ASN A 2 -3.98 9.67 16.39
N ASP A 3 -4.63 10.44 15.51
CA ASP A 3 -5.12 9.96 14.20
C ASP A 3 -4.00 9.37 13.31
N ASN A 4 -2.73 9.60 13.66
CA ASN A 4 -1.55 9.13 12.94
C ASN A 4 -1.28 7.62 13.02
N ASP A 5 -1.97 6.86 13.88
CA ASP A 5 -1.80 5.40 14.01
C ASP A 5 -2.90 4.61 13.27
N LYS A 6 -3.72 5.28 12.47
CA LYS A 6 -4.83 4.62 11.77
C LYS A 6 -4.32 3.84 10.55
N ILE A 7 -4.64 2.55 10.51
CA ILE A 7 -4.46 1.71 9.32
C ILE A 7 -5.67 1.90 8.40
N GLU A 8 -5.41 2.22 7.14
CA GLU A 8 -6.41 2.34 6.09
C GLU A 8 -6.36 1.12 5.18
N ASN A 9 -7.53 0.52 4.93
CA ASN A 9 -7.68 -0.59 3.99
C ASN A 9 -8.70 -0.17 2.92
N TYR A 10 -8.34 -0.33 1.66
CA TYR A 10 -9.18 0.08 0.53
C TYR A 10 -8.83 -0.71 -0.74
N GLU A 11 -9.67 -0.60 -1.77
CA GLU A 11 -9.45 -1.25 -3.06
C GLU A 11 -9.25 -0.21 -4.15
N LEU A 12 -8.30 -0.47 -5.05
CA LEU A 12 -8.03 0.36 -6.22
C LEU A 12 -7.58 -0.52 -7.39
N GLU A 13 -8.15 -0.31 -8.58
CA GLU A 13 -7.86 -1.07 -9.81
C GLU A 13 -7.98 -2.62 -9.65
N GLY A 14 -8.82 -3.07 -8.72
CA GLY A 14 -9.02 -4.49 -8.41
C GLY A 14 -7.87 -5.13 -7.59
N ALA A 15 -7.00 -4.32 -7.00
CA ALA A 15 -6.00 -4.73 -6.02
C ALA A 15 -6.36 -4.16 -4.62
N GLN A 16 -6.01 -4.90 -3.57
CA GLN A 16 -6.23 -4.47 -2.19
C GLN A 16 -5.04 -3.66 -1.69
N PHE A 17 -5.30 -2.51 -1.10
CA PHE A 17 -4.30 -1.61 -0.54
C PHE A 17 -4.44 -1.52 0.97
N ILE A 18 -3.29 -1.50 1.64
CA ILE A 18 -3.17 -1.27 3.08
C ILE A 18 -2.14 -0.15 3.25
N PHE A 19 -2.54 0.94 3.89
CA PHE A 19 -1.67 2.06 4.21
C PHE A 19 -1.67 2.30 5.71
N GLY A 20 -0.52 2.54 6.30
CA GLY A 20 -0.45 2.85 7.72
C GLY A 20 0.91 3.37 8.14
N LYS A 21 0.93 4.04 9.28
CA LYS A 21 2.17 4.44 9.95
C LYS A 21 2.64 3.33 10.88
N MET A 22 3.95 3.07 10.91
CA MET A 22 4.52 2.10 11.85
C MET A 22 4.60 2.73 13.24
N THR A 23 3.93 2.12 14.22
CA THR A 23 3.90 2.58 15.61
C THR A 23 5.31 2.78 16.17
N GLY A 24 5.56 3.94 16.81
CA GLY A 24 6.86 4.26 17.37
C GLY A 24 7.92 4.74 16.36
N SER A 25 7.55 4.96 15.09
CA SER A 25 8.44 5.50 14.07
C SER A 25 7.74 6.58 13.23
N ASN A 26 8.51 7.38 12.48
CA ASN A 26 7.97 8.28 11.46
C ASN A 26 7.79 7.60 10.09
N VAL A 27 8.06 6.30 10.04
CA VAL A 27 7.99 5.50 8.82
C VAL A 27 6.55 5.08 8.57
N LYS A 28 6.17 5.06 7.30
CA LYS A 28 4.88 4.59 6.82
C LYS A 28 5.08 3.48 5.81
N GLY A 29 4.09 2.59 5.75
CA GLY A 29 4.07 1.46 4.86
C GLY A 29 2.86 1.52 3.95
N MET A 30 3.05 1.18 2.68
CA MET A 30 1.97 0.81 1.78
C MET A 30 2.18 -0.63 1.33
N LYS A 31 1.13 -1.44 1.43
CA LYS A 31 1.08 -2.80 0.90
C LYS A 31 -0.01 -2.87 -0.15
N MET A 32 0.30 -3.46 -1.29
CA MET A 32 -0.64 -3.80 -2.34
C MET A 32 -0.69 -5.33 -2.49
N ILE A 33 -1.90 -5.91 -2.54
CA ILE A 33 -2.14 -7.33 -2.82
C ILE A 33 -2.88 -7.41 -4.15
N VAL A 34 -2.25 -8.03 -5.13
CA VAL A 34 -2.80 -8.19 -6.46
C VAL A 34 -3.34 -9.61 -6.58
N PRO A 35 -4.66 -9.79 -6.72
CA PRO A 35 -5.24 -11.12 -6.81
C PRO A 35 -4.86 -11.79 -8.14
N ALA A 36 -4.77 -13.11 -8.12
CA ALA A 36 -4.61 -13.92 -9.32
C ALA A 36 -5.69 -13.59 -10.37
N LYS A 37 -5.27 -13.40 -11.62
CA LYS A 37 -6.16 -13.28 -12.79
C LYS A 37 -5.77 -14.34 -13.83
N GLY A 38 -6.69 -15.26 -14.12
CA GLY A 38 -6.45 -16.32 -15.10
C GLY A 38 -5.32 -17.28 -14.68
N LYS A 39 -4.20 -17.27 -15.42
CA LYS A 39 -3.02 -18.12 -15.13
C LYS A 39 -2.01 -17.43 -14.22
N ASP A 40 -2.21 -16.15 -13.89
CA ASP A 40 -1.27 -15.37 -13.09
C ASP A 40 -1.41 -15.70 -11.60
N SER A 41 -0.29 -15.69 -10.88
CA SER A 41 -0.28 -15.91 -9.43
C SER A 41 -0.57 -14.63 -8.67
N THR A 42 -1.17 -14.75 -7.49
CA THR A 42 -1.28 -13.66 -6.53
C THR A 42 0.12 -13.18 -6.12
N TYR A 43 0.35 -11.88 -6.13
CA TYR A 43 1.58 -11.28 -5.62
C TYR A 43 1.29 -10.10 -4.70
N GLN A 44 2.31 -9.71 -3.92
CA GLN A 44 2.23 -8.56 -3.03
C GLN A 44 3.43 -7.64 -3.22
N VAL A 45 3.20 -6.34 -3.13
CA VAL A 45 4.24 -5.30 -3.14
C VAL A 45 4.16 -4.56 -1.80
N VAL A 46 5.30 -4.34 -1.16
CA VAL A 46 5.40 -3.59 0.10
C VAL A 46 6.44 -2.50 -0.08
N ILE A 47 6.05 -1.26 0.18
CA ILE A 47 6.95 -0.10 0.21
C ILE A 47 6.94 0.45 1.63
N ILE A 48 8.12 0.64 2.18
CA ILE A 48 8.36 1.25 3.49
C ILE A 48 9.19 2.51 3.23
N ASP A 49 8.68 3.66 3.65
CA ASP A 49 9.26 4.96 3.31
C ASP A 49 8.88 6.02 4.35
N ASP A 50 9.75 6.99 4.59
CA ASP A 50 9.50 8.14 5.47
C ASP A 50 9.36 9.47 4.71
N VAL A 51 9.67 9.53 3.41
CA VAL A 51 9.70 10.77 2.60
C VAL A 51 8.41 11.03 1.80
N LEU A 52 8.00 10.09 0.96
CA LEU A 52 6.94 10.23 -0.05
C LEU A 52 5.55 10.27 0.58
N ASN A 53 4.64 11.13 0.14
CA ASN A 53 3.28 11.13 0.66
C ASN A 53 2.42 9.94 0.12
N LYS A 54 1.22 9.75 0.69
CA LYS A 54 0.31 8.66 0.31
C LYS A 54 0.04 8.61 -1.20
N ALA A 55 -0.25 9.76 -1.84
CA ALA A 55 -0.59 9.82 -3.26
C ALA A 55 0.61 9.47 -4.16
N GLU A 56 1.83 9.79 -3.74
CA GLU A 56 3.05 9.38 -4.45
C GLU A 56 3.27 7.86 -4.34
N LEU A 57 3.07 7.28 -3.16
CA LEU A 57 3.13 5.84 -2.94
C LEU A 57 2.08 5.09 -3.78
N GLU A 58 0.85 5.60 -3.85
CA GLU A 58 -0.21 5.03 -4.71
C GLU A 58 0.20 5.02 -6.18
N LYS A 59 0.74 6.13 -6.70
CA LYS A 59 1.21 6.20 -8.09
C LYS A 59 2.27 5.15 -8.39
N ILE A 60 3.22 4.93 -7.47
CA ILE A 60 4.26 3.91 -7.60
C ILE A 60 3.62 2.52 -7.58
N MET A 61 2.74 2.22 -6.61
CA MET A 61 2.07 0.92 -6.53
C MET A 61 1.26 0.58 -7.78
N ILE A 62 0.47 1.53 -8.28
CA ILE A 62 -0.34 1.37 -9.50
C ILE A 62 0.56 1.12 -10.72
N SER A 63 1.80 1.63 -10.74
CA SER A 63 2.74 1.35 -11.82
C SER A 63 3.13 -0.13 -11.93
N PHE A 64 3.00 -0.92 -10.86
CA PHE A 64 3.21 -2.38 -10.89
C PHE A 64 1.99 -3.15 -11.42
N LEU A 65 0.83 -2.52 -11.53
CA LEU A 65 -0.39 -3.14 -12.09
C LEU A 65 -0.45 -3.06 -13.62
N LYS A 66 0.41 -2.23 -14.23
CA LYS A 66 0.42 -1.92 -15.67
C LYS A 66 1.44 -2.72 -16.45
#